data_AF-A0AAV4T7X9-F1
#
_entry.id   AF-A0AAV4T7X9-F1
#
_cell.length_a   1.000
_cell.length_b   1.000
_cell.length_c   1.000
_cell.angle_alpha   90.00
_cell.angle_beta   90.00
_cell.angle_gamma   90.00
#
_symmetry.space_group_name_H-M   'P 1'
#
loop_
_entity.id
_entity.type
_entity.pdbx_description
1 polymer ?
#
loop_
_entity_poly.entity_id
_entity_poly.type
_entity_poly.pdbx_seq_one_letter_code
_entity_poly.pdbx_strand_id
1 'polypeptide(L)'
;MDNPKIYSLKKPMHTAAGRFTGSQSSSNCAFCNEKNHESKNCKLALNLDLQEKTTLQAKKKCCYRCFKTGHMVRQCTNKIKCSQCQRRHYNVMCPELKQVESTGSDKLVDKAVENSNEKFNTLSNPTCSADVLLQTLVAYLYGNDGSFPVRALIDTGSQKSYITREAVSKMSYEPIRAEDMIHNLFGGVESKQKHHLYKVYASSFQKNYHCSFEAYDQETICIDMPTAISGLWTKDIEKKGIFLSDKEACLTDSASSVHLLIGADIAGKLFTGKIVNLSCGLVAMETLLGWSLKGKLKNEVKNDSYMTVLSLHVNNKSISDLWSSDTLGILDTADIEKKMEMEIEKETEKLFLNSVKQNEDSRYVVSLPWLEDHPVLPSNKGFSEKRLKNTVDRIKNLGILRDYENVFEDWKEEGIVEELNSEDLKDSKCHYLPHRPVIKDNSTTKIRPVFDGSAKFKGSPSLNDCLVRGSNLVELTPSLINRFRIGKYGVIADIRKAFLQIRLKDSDKDYLRFLW
;
A
#
# COMPACT_ATOMS: atom_id res chain seq x y z
N MET A 1 59.32 -7.15 -25.87
CA MET A 1 58.52 -6.62 -26.99
C MET A 1 57.25 -7.44 -27.07
N ASP A 2 56.14 -6.75 -27.34
CA ASP A 2 54.81 -7.24 -27.67
C ASP A 2 53.93 -7.81 -26.54
N ASN A 3 53.28 -6.84 -25.88
CA ASN A 3 51.96 -6.95 -25.26
C ASN A 3 50.97 -7.71 -26.17
N PRO A 4 50.17 -8.65 -25.64
CA PRO A 4 49.02 -9.16 -26.36
C PRO A 4 47.93 -8.09 -26.43
N LYS A 5 47.41 -7.87 -27.64
CA LYS A 5 46.35 -6.93 -27.98
C LYS A 5 45.12 -7.14 -27.10
N ILE A 6 44.79 -6.13 -26.31
CA ILE A 6 43.51 -6.01 -25.60
C ILE A 6 42.44 -5.73 -26.67
N TYR A 7 41.59 -6.72 -26.95
CA TYR A 7 40.33 -6.49 -27.66
C TYR A 7 39.39 -5.71 -26.75
N SER A 8 39.26 -4.40 -26.98
CA SER A 8 38.27 -3.56 -26.34
C SER A 8 36.86 -3.87 -26.88
N LEU A 9 36.13 -4.78 -26.24
CA LEU A 9 34.68 -4.87 -26.40
C LEU A 9 34.00 -4.07 -25.28
N LYS A 10 34.04 -2.74 -25.40
CA LYS A 10 33.04 -1.84 -24.80
C LYS A 10 32.27 -1.17 -25.93
N LYS A 11 31.28 -1.86 -26.48
CA LYS A 11 30.09 -1.15 -26.96
C LYS A 11 29.25 -0.85 -25.72
N PRO A 12 28.83 0.40 -25.46
CA PRO A 12 27.83 0.65 -24.43
C PRO A 12 26.56 -0.09 -24.86
N MET A 13 26.16 -1.12 -24.11
CA MET A 13 24.81 -1.64 -24.22
C MET A 13 23.89 -0.55 -23.69
N HIS A 14 23.14 0.05 -24.60
CA HIS A 14 22.10 1.01 -24.28
C HIS A 14 21.06 0.30 -23.40
N THR A 15 20.97 0.68 -22.13
CA THR A 15 19.77 0.43 -21.31
C THR A 15 18.57 1.09 -21.99
N ALA A 16 17.38 0.51 -21.83
CA ALA A 16 16.14 1.00 -22.41
C ALA A 16 15.79 2.47 -22.04
N ALA A 17 16.51 3.07 -21.10
CA ALA A 17 16.49 4.50 -20.78
C ALA A 17 17.04 5.41 -21.91
N GLY A 18 17.87 4.88 -22.83
CA GLY A 18 18.49 5.66 -23.91
C GLY A 18 17.63 5.84 -25.18
N ARG A 19 16.44 5.24 -25.25
CA ARG A 19 15.58 5.27 -26.47
C ARG A 19 14.35 6.17 -26.35
N PHE A 20 14.11 6.78 -25.19
CA PHE A 20 13.04 7.76 -24.96
C PHE A 20 13.53 9.19 -24.78
N THR A 21 14.79 9.50 -25.10
CA THR A 21 15.21 10.90 -25.34
C THR A 21 14.80 11.36 -26.73
N GLY A 22 13.52 11.16 -27.08
CA GLY A 22 12.85 11.95 -28.09
C GLY A 22 12.40 13.24 -27.42
N SER A 23 13.28 14.24 -27.41
CA SER A 23 13.03 15.65 -27.08
C SER A 23 11.56 16.02 -26.78
N GLN A 24 11.12 15.84 -25.54
CA GLN A 24 10.07 16.67 -24.95
C GLN A 24 10.71 17.47 -23.84
N SER A 25 11.10 18.69 -24.17
CA SER A 25 11.33 19.72 -23.15
C SER A 25 10.02 19.86 -22.38
N SER A 26 10.00 19.44 -21.12
CA SER A 26 8.97 19.85 -20.16
C SER A 26 9.14 21.34 -19.92
N SER A 27 8.59 22.14 -20.83
CA SER A 27 8.65 23.60 -20.77
C SER A 27 7.79 24.07 -19.60
N ASN A 28 8.39 24.74 -18.62
CA ASN A 28 7.68 25.48 -17.58
C ASN A 28 6.60 26.37 -18.22
N CYS A 29 5.46 26.52 -17.54
CA CYS A 29 4.37 27.37 -17.99
C CYS A 29 4.89 28.79 -18.31
N ALA A 30 4.50 29.32 -19.47
CA ALA A 30 4.94 30.62 -19.97
C ALA A 30 4.49 31.78 -19.06
N PHE A 31 3.44 31.59 -18.27
CA PHE A 31 2.84 32.65 -17.45
C PHE A 31 3.26 32.57 -15.98
N CYS A 32 3.11 31.41 -15.32
CA CYS A 32 3.39 31.24 -13.88
C CYS A 32 4.65 30.46 -13.53
N ASN A 33 5.38 29.94 -14.54
CA ASN A 33 6.64 29.20 -14.35
C ASN A 33 6.53 27.84 -13.63
N GLU A 34 5.33 27.35 -13.36
CA GLU A 34 5.08 26.01 -12.81
C GLU A 34 5.15 24.91 -13.88
N LYS A 35 5.42 23.66 -13.45
CA LYS A 35 5.51 22.48 -14.33
C LYS A 35 4.24 21.63 -14.38
N ASN A 36 3.22 22.00 -13.59
CA ASN A 36 2.06 21.14 -13.34
C ASN A 36 0.95 21.27 -14.40
N HIS A 37 1.08 22.20 -15.35
CA HIS A 37 0.10 22.41 -16.42
C HIS A 37 0.75 23.03 -17.67
N GLU A 38 0.11 22.81 -18.83
CA GLU A 38 0.49 23.49 -20.07
C GLU A 38 0.09 24.97 -20.05
N SER A 39 0.91 25.84 -20.67
CA SER A 39 0.65 27.29 -20.75
C SER A 39 -0.73 27.66 -21.30
N LYS A 40 -1.35 26.81 -22.13
CA LYS A 40 -2.70 27.01 -22.68
C LYS A 40 -3.82 26.93 -21.63
N ASN A 41 -3.55 26.28 -20.49
CA ASN A 41 -4.51 26.02 -19.40
C ASN A 41 -4.16 26.80 -18.11
N CYS A 42 -3.29 27.81 -18.20
CA CYS A 42 -2.84 28.56 -17.02
C CYS A 42 -3.96 29.47 -16.48
N LYS A 43 -4.46 29.17 -15.26
CA LYS A 43 -5.50 29.96 -14.59
C LYS A 43 -5.06 31.40 -14.29
N LEU A 44 -3.80 31.58 -13.87
CA LEU A 44 -3.23 32.91 -13.65
C LEU A 44 -3.24 33.75 -14.94
N ALA A 45 -3.02 33.12 -16.09
CA ALA A 45 -3.04 33.80 -17.37
C ALA A 45 -4.44 34.24 -17.81
N LEU A 46 -5.53 33.75 -17.22
CA LEU A 46 -6.89 34.25 -17.50
C LEU A 46 -7.12 35.62 -16.85
N ASN A 47 -6.51 35.86 -15.69
CA ASN A 47 -6.72 37.08 -14.89
C ASN A 47 -5.76 38.22 -15.28
N LEU A 48 -4.73 37.96 -16.09
CA LEU A 48 -3.79 38.97 -16.57
C LEU A 48 -4.33 39.77 -17.76
N ASP A 49 -3.85 40.99 -17.95
CA ASP A 49 -4.14 41.78 -19.14
C ASP A 49 -3.32 41.34 -20.35
N LEU A 50 -3.82 41.62 -21.56
CA LEU A 50 -3.15 41.19 -22.80
C LEU A 50 -1.73 41.74 -22.91
N GLN A 51 -1.50 42.98 -22.44
CA GLN A 51 -0.17 43.59 -22.38
C GLN A 51 0.77 42.83 -21.43
N GLU A 52 0.29 42.48 -20.23
CA GLU A 52 1.06 41.71 -19.25
C GLU A 52 1.40 40.31 -19.76
N LYS A 53 0.43 39.64 -20.39
CA LYS A 53 0.64 38.33 -21.05
C LYS A 53 1.70 38.41 -22.14
N THR A 54 1.72 39.48 -22.94
CA THR A 54 2.75 39.67 -23.98
C THR A 54 4.11 39.96 -23.39
N THR A 55 4.20 40.73 -22.30
CA THR A 55 5.46 41.02 -21.60
C THR A 55 6.07 39.76 -20.99
N LEU A 56 5.26 38.90 -20.37
CA LEU A 56 5.72 37.62 -19.82
C LEU A 56 6.23 36.65 -20.90
N GLN A 57 5.55 36.62 -22.06
CA GLN A 57 5.98 35.80 -23.20
C GLN A 57 7.26 36.33 -23.86
N ALA A 58 7.42 37.66 -23.94
CA ALA A 58 8.64 38.30 -24.41
C ALA A 58 9.83 37.97 -23.50
N LYS A 59 9.63 38.06 -22.18
CA LYS A 59 10.66 37.72 -21.17
C LYS A 59 11.14 36.27 -21.30
N LYS A 60 10.25 35.33 -21.65
CA LYS A 60 10.57 33.90 -21.83
C LYS A 60 10.91 33.50 -23.27
N LYS A 61 10.95 34.44 -24.22
CA LYS A 61 11.24 34.19 -25.64
C LYS A 61 10.41 33.04 -26.25
N CYS A 62 9.14 32.95 -25.86
CA CYS A 62 8.23 31.92 -26.38
C CYS A 62 7.31 32.49 -27.47
N CYS A 63 6.88 31.63 -28.40
CA CYS A 63 6.00 32.01 -29.49
C CYS A 63 4.61 32.42 -28.98
N TYR A 64 4.14 33.60 -29.38
CA TYR A 64 2.86 34.15 -28.94
C TYR A 64 1.60 33.35 -29.37
N ARG A 65 1.78 32.35 -30.23
CA ARG A 65 0.68 31.48 -30.70
C ARG A 65 0.60 30.17 -29.96
N CYS A 66 1.74 29.51 -29.74
CA CYS A 66 1.80 28.14 -29.23
C CYS A 66 2.55 27.98 -27.90
N PHE A 67 3.07 29.08 -27.35
CA PHE A 67 3.82 29.14 -26.08
C PHE A 67 5.10 28.29 -26.02
N LYS A 68 5.56 27.74 -27.16
CA LYS A 68 6.83 27.01 -27.25
C LYS A 68 8.00 27.95 -27.56
N THR A 69 9.18 27.65 -27.04
CA THR A 69 10.42 28.37 -27.34
C THR A 69 11.05 27.88 -28.65
N GLY A 70 11.99 28.64 -29.20
CA GLY A 70 12.80 28.23 -30.36
C GLY A 70 12.28 28.66 -31.74
N HIS A 71 11.16 29.37 -31.84
CA HIS A 71 10.69 29.96 -33.09
C HIS A 71 9.86 31.24 -32.86
N MET A 72 9.80 32.12 -33.87
CA MET A 72 8.93 33.29 -33.86
C MET A 72 7.54 33.00 -34.43
N VAL A 73 6.58 33.87 -34.17
CA VAL A 73 5.18 33.75 -34.65
C VAL A 73 5.07 33.54 -36.16
N ARG A 74 5.95 34.17 -36.94
CA ARG A 74 6.00 34.06 -38.41
C ARG A 74 6.43 32.66 -38.89
N GLN A 75 7.18 31.93 -38.08
CA GLN A 75 7.70 30.59 -38.37
C GLN A 75 6.93 29.49 -37.62
N CYS A 76 5.80 29.84 -36.99
CA CYS A 76 5.00 28.88 -36.23
C CYS A 76 4.14 28.03 -37.17
N THR A 77 4.42 26.73 -37.20
CA THR A 77 3.68 25.73 -37.99
C THR A 77 2.42 25.20 -37.27
N ASN A 78 2.16 25.64 -36.04
CA ASN A 78 1.06 25.14 -35.23
C ASN A 78 -0.29 25.70 -35.71
N LYS A 79 -1.25 24.80 -36.03
CA LYS A 79 -2.56 25.11 -36.62
C LYS A 79 -3.65 25.35 -35.57
N ILE A 80 -3.36 26.22 -34.58
CA ILE A 80 -4.34 26.57 -33.53
C ILE A 80 -5.31 27.63 -34.05
N LYS A 81 -6.60 27.48 -33.73
CA LYS A 81 -7.64 28.49 -33.93
C LYS A 81 -8.34 28.75 -32.60
N CYS A 82 -8.56 30.02 -32.28
CA CYS A 82 -9.30 30.44 -31.11
C CYS A 82 -10.77 30.07 -31.28
N SER A 83 -11.37 29.46 -30.25
CA SER A 83 -12.80 29.09 -30.28
C SER A 83 -13.73 30.31 -30.31
N GLN A 84 -13.26 31.46 -29.83
CA GLN A 84 -14.05 32.70 -29.73
C GLN A 84 -13.96 33.54 -31.01
N CYS A 85 -12.76 33.96 -31.42
CA CYS A 85 -12.59 34.89 -32.56
C CYS A 85 -12.09 34.23 -33.85
N GLN A 86 -11.88 32.90 -33.86
CA GLN A 86 -11.36 32.11 -35.00
C GLN A 86 -9.96 32.52 -35.52
N ARG A 87 -9.28 33.46 -34.86
CA ARG A 87 -7.89 33.87 -35.17
C ARG A 87 -6.87 32.87 -34.61
N ARG A 88 -5.63 32.92 -35.10
CA ARG A 88 -4.57 31.94 -34.78
C ARG A 88 -3.89 32.21 -33.43
N HIS A 89 -4.57 31.86 -32.33
CA HIS A 89 -4.04 31.87 -30.96
C HIS A 89 -4.87 30.94 -30.03
N TYR A 90 -4.34 30.60 -28.85
CA TYR A 90 -5.10 29.92 -27.80
C TYR A 90 -6.08 30.87 -27.09
N ASN A 91 -7.21 30.35 -26.62
CA ASN A 91 -8.26 31.13 -25.96
C ASN A 91 -7.70 32.10 -24.90
N VAL A 92 -6.76 31.67 -24.06
CA VAL A 92 -6.12 32.50 -23.01
C VAL A 92 -5.51 33.83 -23.50
N MET A 93 -5.20 33.94 -24.81
CA MET A 93 -4.69 35.16 -25.47
C MET A 93 -5.75 35.93 -26.26
N CYS A 94 -7.02 35.55 -26.19
CA CYS A 94 -8.10 36.19 -26.92
C CYS A 94 -8.49 37.52 -26.25
N PRO A 95 -8.42 38.66 -26.96
CA PRO A 95 -8.85 39.96 -26.43
C PRO A 95 -10.35 40.03 -26.10
N GLU A 96 -11.15 39.18 -26.75
CA GLU A 96 -12.62 39.18 -26.66
C GLU A 96 -13.14 38.37 -25.45
N LEU A 97 -12.26 37.73 -24.66
CA LEU A 97 -12.65 37.00 -23.44
C LEU A 97 -13.21 37.89 -22.33
N LYS A 98 -13.00 39.21 -22.36
CA LYS A 98 -13.40 40.14 -21.30
C LYS A 98 -14.76 40.81 -21.50
N GLN A 99 -15.58 40.40 -22.48
CA GLN A 99 -16.89 41.04 -22.74
C GLN A 99 -18.10 40.37 -22.09
N VAL A 100 -17.91 39.42 -21.18
CA VAL A 100 -19.01 38.90 -20.36
C VAL A 100 -18.66 39.12 -18.90
N GLU A 101 -19.02 40.28 -18.36
CA GLU A 101 -19.44 40.45 -16.96
C GLU A 101 -19.86 41.90 -16.69
N SER A 102 -21.13 42.09 -16.28
CA SER A 102 -21.51 42.87 -15.09
C SER A 102 -23.03 43.07 -14.98
N THR A 103 -23.64 42.48 -13.96
CA THR A 103 -24.50 43.15 -12.97
C THR A 103 -24.50 42.25 -11.71
N GLY A 104 -24.06 42.65 -10.52
CA GLY A 104 -23.45 43.89 -10.08
C GLY A 104 -23.02 43.76 -8.61
N SER A 105 -22.51 44.89 -8.09
CA SER A 105 -22.12 45.23 -6.71
C SER A 105 -20.67 44.93 -6.27
N ASP A 106 -19.80 45.88 -6.61
CA ASP A 106 -18.64 46.26 -5.80
C ASP A 106 -19.09 46.85 -4.44
N LYS A 107 -18.39 46.47 -3.36
CA LYS A 107 -17.47 47.40 -2.67
C LYS A 107 -16.69 46.75 -1.52
N LEU A 108 -15.37 46.95 -1.61
CA LEU A 108 -14.38 47.21 -0.57
C LEU A 108 -13.81 46.02 0.23
N VAL A 109 -12.62 45.62 -0.21
CA VAL A 109 -11.57 44.92 0.51
C VAL A 109 -10.89 45.91 1.47
N ASP A 110 -10.73 45.56 2.76
CA ASP A 110 -9.40 45.41 3.36
C ASP A 110 -9.41 44.97 4.84
N LYS A 111 -8.39 44.14 5.16
CA LYS A 111 -7.90 43.64 6.46
C LYS A 111 -8.60 42.42 7.08
N ALA A 112 -7.98 41.26 6.92
CA ALA A 112 -7.02 40.75 7.91
C ALA A 112 -6.41 39.42 7.42
N VAL A 113 -5.09 39.38 7.38
CA VAL A 113 -4.29 38.15 7.40
C VAL A 113 -4.35 37.62 8.83
N GLU A 114 -4.70 36.35 9.03
CA GLU A 114 -3.96 35.38 9.85
C GLU A 114 -4.73 34.07 10.05
N ASN A 115 -3.98 32.97 9.84
CA ASN A 115 -4.11 31.65 10.47
C ASN A 115 -5.45 30.92 10.47
N SER A 116 -5.58 29.98 9.52
CA SER A 116 -5.90 28.59 9.87
C SER A 116 -5.39 27.63 8.78
N ASN A 117 -4.30 26.93 9.11
CA ASN A 117 -3.95 25.67 8.46
C ASN A 117 -4.94 24.60 8.93
N GLU A 118 -6.17 24.63 8.46
CA GLU A 118 -7.05 23.46 8.51
C GLU A 118 -7.20 22.91 7.09
N LYS A 119 -6.42 21.87 6.79
CA LYS A 119 -6.63 21.06 5.59
C LYS A 119 -7.94 20.31 5.77
N PHE A 120 -9.01 20.78 5.14
CA PHE A 120 -10.22 20.00 4.93
C PHE A 120 -9.89 18.77 4.09
N ASN A 121 -9.81 17.60 4.74
CA ASN A 121 -9.59 16.31 4.09
C ASN A 121 -10.92 15.74 3.56
N THR A 122 -11.57 16.44 2.64
CA THR A 122 -12.63 15.87 1.80
C THR A 122 -12.02 15.56 0.43
N LEU A 123 -11.62 14.30 0.23
CA LEU A 123 -11.12 13.80 -1.06
C LEU A 123 -12.29 13.55 -2.02
N SER A 124 -12.95 14.62 -2.46
CA SER A 124 -13.77 14.62 -3.67
C SER A 124 -13.16 15.62 -4.64
N ASN A 125 -12.41 15.12 -5.62
CA ASN A 125 -11.88 15.96 -6.70
C ASN A 125 -13.01 16.31 -7.70
N PRO A 126 -13.08 17.57 -8.18
CA PRO A 126 -14.26 18.14 -8.85
C PRO A 126 -14.45 17.74 -10.33
N THR A 127 -14.08 16.52 -10.73
CA THR A 127 -14.32 16.07 -12.11
C THR A 127 -14.73 14.61 -12.12
N CYS A 128 -16.04 14.38 -12.04
CA CYS A 128 -16.65 13.09 -12.33
C CYS A 128 -16.75 12.92 -13.84
N SER A 129 -16.22 11.84 -14.41
CA SER A 129 -16.56 11.49 -15.79
C SER A 129 -18.06 11.15 -15.83
N ALA A 130 -18.79 11.75 -16.78
CA ALA A 130 -20.25 11.59 -16.90
C ALA A 130 -20.69 10.15 -17.28
N ASP A 131 -19.75 9.20 -17.32
CA ASP A 131 -19.95 7.85 -17.84
C ASP A 131 -20.22 6.80 -16.75
N VAL A 132 -20.03 7.09 -15.45
CA VAL A 132 -20.32 6.13 -14.37
C VAL A 132 -21.27 6.75 -13.35
N LEU A 133 -22.38 6.08 -13.11
CA LEU A 133 -23.37 6.48 -12.10
C LEU A 133 -23.16 5.71 -10.80
N LEU A 134 -23.27 6.42 -9.68
CA LEU A 134 -23.32 5.88 -8.32
C LEU A 134 -24.77 5.88 -7.82
N GLN A 135 -25.04 5.08 -6.78
CA GLN A 135 -26.39 4.88 -6.25
C GLN A 135 -26.89 6.11 -5.50
N THR A 136 -27.49 7.06 -6.22
CA THR A 136 -28.14 8.25 -5.66
C THR A 136 -29.65 8.17 -5.74
N LEU A 137 -30.32 8.79 -4.78
CA LEU A 137 -31.77 8.99 -4.72
C LEU A 137 -32.11 10.25 -3.92
N VAL A 138 -33.33 10.76 -4.06
CA VAL A 138 -33.86 11.83 -3.18
C VAL A 138 -34.71 11.22 -2.08
N ALA A 139 -34.48 11.68 -0.84
CA ALA A 139 -35.26 11.36 0.35
C ALA A 139 -35.68 12.66 1.05
N TYR A 140 -36.72 12.61 1.88
CA TYR A 140 -37.10 13.75 2.74
C TYR A 140 -36.59 13.52 4.16
N LEU A 141 -35.92 14.51 4.74
CA LEU A 141 -35.61 14.54 6.17
C LEU A 141 -36.75 15.20 6.95
N TYR A 142 -36.99 14.76 8.19
CA TYR A 142 -37.98 15.34 9.09
C TYR A 142 -37.36 15.74 10.41
N GLY A 143 -37.64 16.96 10.85
CA GLY A 143 -37.11 17.55 12.07
C GLY A 143 -38.12 18.53 12.64
N ASN A 144 -37.68 19.37 13.58
CA ASN A 144 -38.58 20.28 14.28
C ASN A 144 -39.15 21.38 13.35
N ASP A 145 -38.37 21.78 12.33
CA ASP A 145 -38.72 22.85 11.40
C ASP A 145 -39.45 22.37 10.12
N GLY A 146 -39.89 21.10 10.09
CA GLY A 146 -40.67 20.53 8.98
C GLY A 146 -39.94 19.45 8.19
N SER A 147 -40.09 19.45 6.86
CA SER A 147 -39.50 18.45 5.97
C SER A 147 -38.56 19.08 4.93
N PHE A 148 -37.37 18.53 4.74
CA PHE A 148 -36.37 19.02 3.78
C PHE A 148 -35.97 17.92 2.80
N PRO A 149 -36.15 18.11 1.48
CA PRO A 149 -35.69 17.16 0.47
C PRO A 149 -34.16 17.18 0.39
N VAL A 150 -33.55 16.01 0.46
CA VAL A 150 -32.10 15.82 0.36
C VAL A 150 -31.74 14.77 -0.67
N ARG A 151 -30.65 15.03 -1.40
CA ARG A 151 -30.01 14.01 -2.21
C ARG A 151 -29.18 13.10 -1.32
N ALA A 152 -29.47 11.81 -1.38
CA ALA A 152 -28.81 10.76 -0.62
C ALA A 152 -27.93 9.88 -1.53
N LEU A 153 -26.73 9.58 -1.06
CA LEU A 153 -25.81 8.63 -1.69
C LEU A 153 -25.81 7.34 -0.87
N ILE A 154 -26.02 6.20 -1.52
CA ILE A 154 -25.83 4.89 -0.91
C ILE A 154 -24.41 4.44 -1.20
N ASP A 155 -23.60 4.34 -0.15
CA ASP A 155 -22.21 3.92 -0.23
C ASP A 155 -21.95 2.77 0.74
N THR A 156 -21.98 1.54 0.21
CA THR A 156 -21.65 0.33 0.99
C THR A 156 -20.16 0.20 1.30
N GLY A 157 -19.29 1.06 0.74
CA GLY A 157 -17.89 1.16 1.11
C GLY A 157 -17.67 1.94 2.41
N SER A 158 -18.63 2.78 2.81
CA SER A 158 -18.61 3.45 4.11
C SER A 158 -19.21 2.54 5.19
N GLN A 159 -18.53 2.38 6.32
CA GLN A 159 -19.05 1.63 7.47
C GLN A 159 -20.16 2.36 8.21
N LYS A 160 -20.20 3.70 8.13
CA LYS A 160 -21.11 4.57 8.86
C LYS A 160 -21.89 5.48 7.92
N SER A 161 -23.10 5.85 8.35
CA SER A 161 -23.91 6.86 7.68
C SER A 161 -23.56 8.28 8.16
N TYR A 162 -23.63 9.27 7.25
CA TYR A 162 -23.29 10.67 7.52
C TYR A 162 -24.36 11.64 7.03
N ILE A 163 -24.50 12.77 7.70
CA ILE A 163 -25.41 13.88 7.35
C ILE A 163 -24.63 15.20 7.34
N THR A 164 -24.90 16.08 6.37
CA THR A 164 -24.21 17.38 6.34
C THR A 164 -24.60 18.27 7.52
N ARG A 165 -23.64 19.06 8.05
CA ARG A 165 -23.91 20.07 9.10
C ARG A 165 -24.96 21.09 8.68
N GLU A 166 -25.03 21.41 7.39
CA GLU A 166 -26.07 22.26 6.82
C GLU A 166 -27.47 21.64 6.98
N ALA A 167 -27.62 20.36 6.63
CA ALA A 167 -28.89 19.65 6.78
C ALA A 167 -29.28 19.48 8.25
N VAL A 168 -28.32 19.24 9.15
CA VAL A 168 -28.55 19.21 10.61
C VAL A 168 -29.10 20.55 11.10
N SER A 169 -28.47 21.65 10.69
CA SER A 169 -28.86 23.00 11.10
C SER A 169 -30.24 23.39 10.54
N LYS A 170 -30.54 23.05 9.29
CA LYS A 170 -31.84 23.32 8.65
C LYS A 170 -32.99 22.54 9.27
N MET A 171 -32.72 21.34 9.78
CA MET A 171 -33.73 20.47 10.40
C MET A 171 -33.81 20.63 11.92
N SER A 172 -32.95 21.46 12.50
CA SER A 172 -32.80 21.65 13.95
C SER A 172 -32.67 20.33 14.70
N TYR A 173 -31.81 19.43 14.23
CA TYR A 173 -31.52 18.19 14.94
C TYR A 173 -30.61 18.44 16.14
N GLU A 174 -30.93 17.82 17.28
CA GLU A 174 -30.09 17.87 18.48
C GLU A 174 -29.09 16.70 18.50
N PRO A 175 -27.81 16.97 18.86
CA PRO A 175 -26.80 15.92 18.94
C PRO A 175 -27.06 15.02 20.14
N ILE A 176 -27.05 13.71 19.91
CA ILE A 176 -27.20 12.69 20.98
C ILE A 176 -25.91 12.62 21.81
N ARG A 177 -24.77 12.61 21.12
CA ARG A 177 -23.43 12.54 21.71
C ARG A 177 -22.38 13.00 20.71
N ALA A 178 -21.17 13.30 21.20
CA ALA A 178 -20.01 13.58 20.37
C ALA A 178 -18.97 12.45 20.53
N GLU A 179 -18.31 12.08 19.44
CA GLU A 179 -17.31 11.02 19.38
C GLU A 179 -16.10 11.49 18.56
N ASP A 180 -14.90 11.15 19.04
CA ASP A 180 -13.67 11.33 18.27
C ASP A 180 -13.51 10.14 17.32
N MET A 181 -13.61 10.39 16.01
CA MET A 181 -13.46 9.37 14.98
C MET A 181 -12.12 9.50 14.27
N ILE A 182 -11.54 8.35 13.94
CA ILE A 182 -10.37 8.25 13.06
C ILE A 182 -10.87 7.81 11.69
N HIS A 183 -10.78 8.71 10.72
CA HIS A 183 -11.06 8.41 9.32
C HIS A 183 -9.81 7.85 8.67
N ASN A 184 -9.92 6.63 8.16
CA ASN A 184 -8.88 6.01 7.35
C ASN A 184 -9.12 6.40 5.89
N LEU A 185 -8.35 7.36 5.39
CA LEU A 185 -8.48 7.91 4.04
C LEU A 185 -7.59 7.15 3.03
N PHE A 186 -7.83 7.38 1.73
CA PHE A 186 -6.99 6.84 0.66
C PHE A 186 -5.51 7.16 0.89
N GLY A 187 -4.65 6.14 0.73
CA GLY A 187 -3.20 6.27 0.92
C GLY A 187 -2.72 6.06 2.37
N GLY A 188 -3.58 5.54 3.27
CA GLY A 188 -3.21 5.26 4.66
C GLY A 188 -3.14 6.52 5.53
N VAL A 189 -3.75 7.62 5.08
CA VAL A 189 -3.80 8.87 5.85
C VAL A 189 -4.90 8.76 6.90
N GLU A 190 -4.52 8.83 8.17
CA GLU A 190 -5.47 8.93 9.27
C GLU A 190 -5.83 10.41 9.52
N SER A 191 -7.12 10.71 9.59
CA SER A 191 -7.62 12.00 10.03
C SER A 191 -8.46 11.83 11.28
N LYS A 192 -8.04 12.46 12.37
CA LYS A 192 -8.83 12.52 13.60
C LYS A 192 -9.78 13.70 13.50
N GLN A 193 -11.07 13.43 13.55
CA GLN A 193 -12.10 14.46 13.54
C GLN A 193 -13.17 14.12 14.58
N LYS A 194 -13.67 15.16 15.25
CA LYS A 194 -14.76 15.03 16.20
C LYS A 194 -16.08 15.16 15.46
N HIS A 195 -16.95 14.18 15.64
CA HIS A 195 -18.27 14.12 15.03
C HIS A 195 -19.36 14.05 16.08
N HIS A 196 -20.51 14.62 15.75
CA HIS A 196 -21.72 14.54 16.55
C HIS A 196 -22.67 13.53 15.91
N LEU A 197 -23.26 12.68 16.74
CA LEU A 197 -24.21 11.66 16.33
C LEU A 197 -25.64 12.20 16.43
N TYR A 198 -26.41 12.05 15.36
CA TYR A 198 -27.81 12.47 15.28
C TYR A 198 -28.71 11.29 14.91
N LYS A 199 -29.94 11.30 15.42
CA LYS A 199 -31.00 10.41 14.95
C LYS A 199 -31.76 11.11 13.83
N VAL A 200 -31.53 10.65 12.61
CA VAL A 200 -32.12 11.19 11.38
C VAL A 200 -33.42 10.46 11.10
N TYR A 201 -34.48 11.21 10.79
CA TYR A 201 -35.77 10.68 10.32
C TYR A 201 -35.88 10.96 8.82
N ALA A 202 -36.04 9.90 8.02
CA ALA A 202 -36.09 9.99 6.58
C ALA A 202 -37.36 9.33 6.02
N SER A 203 -37.91 9.87 4.93
CA SER A 203 -38.93 9.21 4.13
C SER A 203 -38.52 9.07 2.68
N SER A 204 -39.14 8.10 1.99
CA SER A 204 -39.08 8.02 0.54
C SER A 204 -39.63 9.30 -0.10
N PHE A 205 -39.27 9.53 -1.38
CA PHE A 205 -39.77 10.66 -2.14
C PHE A 205 -41.31 10.68 -2.24
N GLN A 206 -41.92 9.51 -2.40
CA GLN A 206 -43.38 9.34 -2.44
C GLN A 206 -44.03 9.35 -1.05
N LYS A 207 -43.26 9.54 0.03
CA LYS A 207 -43.71 9.53 1.44
C LYS A 207 -44.49 8.28 1.86
N ASN A 208 -44.27 7.15 1.18
CA ASN A 208 -44.91 5.86 1.45
C ASN A 208 -44.11 4.99 2.43
N TYR A 209 -42.86 5.35 2.70
CA TYR A 209 -41.99 4.64 3.63
C TYR A 209 -41.26 5.67 4.49
N HIS A 210 -41.17 5.39 5.79
CA HIS A 210 -40.48 6.20 6.77
C HIS A 210 -39.50 5.33 7.55
N CYS A 211 -38.30 5.84 7.81
CA CYS A 211 -37.32 5.19 8.66
C CYS A 211 -36.61 6.22 9.54
N SER A 212 -35.96 5.72 10.58
CA SER A 212 -35.01 6.51 11.36
C SER A 212 -33.73 5.71 11.57
N PHE A 213 -32.60 6.41 11.58
CA PHE A 213 -31.29 5.81 11.78
C PHE A 213 -30.30 6.83 12.31
N GLU A 214 -29.16 6.35 12.82
CA GLU A 214 -28.11 7.21 13.34
C GLU A 214 -27.15 7.61 12.22
N ALA A 215 -26.79 8.89 12.17
CA ALA A 215 -25.82 9.43 11.23
C ALA A 215 -24.92 10.47 11.92
N TYR A 216 -23.65 10.48 11.56
CA TYR A 216 -22.68 11.45 12.06
C TYR A 216 -22.68 12.72 11.22
N ASP A 217 -22.46 13.90 11.81
CA ASP A 217 -22.31 15.11 11.01
C ASP A 217 -21.07 15.07 10.13
N GLN A 218 -21.09 15.73 8.98
CA GLN A 218 -19.90 16.00 8.19
C GLN A 218 -20.04 17.37 7.51
N GLU A 219 -18.92 18.06 7.29
CA GLU A 219 -18.97 19.40 6.69
C GLU A 219 -19.39 19.35 5.22
N THR A 220 -18.79 18.44 4.46
CA THR A 220 -19.16 18.19 3.06
C THR A 220 -19.01 16.70 2.78
N ILE A 221 -20.03 16.07 2.19
CA ILE A 221 -20.01 14.64 1.87
C ILE A 221 -19.33 14.40 0.51
N CYS A 222 -19.74 15.14 -0.53
CA CYS A 222 -19.17 15.06 -1.87
C CYS A 222 -19.25 16.43 -2.56
N ILE A 223 -18.19 16.79 -3.27
CA ILE A 223 -18.16 17.93 -4.20
C ILE A 223 -18.54 17.43 -5.59
N ASP A 224 -19.56 18.04 -6.21
CA ASP A 224 -20.02 17.85 -7.59
C ASP A 224 -20.18 16.39 -8.08
N MET A 225 -21.39 15.85 -7.91
CA MET A 225 -21.78 14.52 -8.40
C MET A 225 -22.75 14.65 -9.57
N PRO A 226 -22.48 14.01 -10.73
CA PRO A 226 -23.36 14.08 -11.88
C PRO A 226 -24.74 13.57 -11.47
N THR A 227 -25.76 14.37 -11.74
CA THR A 227 -27.15 13.96 -11.62
C THR A 227 -27.40 12.83 -12.62
N ALA A 228 -28.38 11.96 -12.36
CA ALA A 228 -28.87 11.06 -13.40
C ALA A 228 -29.52 11.89 -14.52
N ILE A 229 -28.69 12.41 -15.43
CA ILE A 229 -29.09 13.27 -16.55
C ILE A 229 -30.11 12.51 -17.42
N SER A 230 -31.03 13.25 -18.01
CA SER A 230 -32.04 12.81 -18.97
C SER A 230 -31.41 12.26 -20.27
N GLY A 231 -30.79 11.08 -20.20
CA GLY A 231 -30.36 10.35 -21.38
C GLY A 231 -31.46 9.47 -21.96
N LEU A 232 -31.23 8.93 -23.16
CA LEU A 232 -32.14 8.07 -23.95
C LEU A 232 -32.73 6.87 -23.18
N TRP A 233 -32.17 6.50 -22.01
CA TRP A 233 -32.65 5.44 -21.11
C TRP A 233 -33.91 5.81 -20.31
N THR A 234 -34.36 7.08 -20.32
CA THR A 234 -35.63 7.46 -19.67
C THR A 234 -36.81 6.66 -20.20
N LYS A 235 -36.84 6.35 -21.50
CA LYS A 235 -37.88 5.54 -22.14
C LYS A 235 -37.89 4.08 -21.66
N ASP A 236 -36.72 3.49 -21.39
CA ASP A 236 -36.62 2.11 -20.91
C ASP A 236 -36.99 2.01 -19.42
N ILE A 237 -36.70 3.05 -18.65
CA ILE A 237 -37.10 3.20 -17.24
C ILE A 237 -38.62 3.34 -17.12
N GLU A 238 -39.23 4.19 -17.95
CA GLU A 238 -40.68 4.40 -18.01
C GLU A 238 -41.42 3.11 -18.43
N LYS A 239 -40.92 2.40 -19.45
CA LYS A 239 -41.48 1.11 -19.88
C LYS A 239 -41.44 0.03 -18.80
N LYS A 240 -40.46 0.10 -17.89
CA LYS A 240 -40.29 -0.85 -16.78
C LYS A 240 -40.94 -0.38 -15.48
N GLY A 241 -41.67 0.75 -15.49
CA GLY A 241 -42.38 1.27 -14.32
C GLY A 241 -41.47 1.76 -13.18
N ILE A 242 -40.22 2.13 -13.50
CA ILE A 242 -39.24 2.57 -12.49
C ILE A 242 -39.32 4.09 -12.35
N PHE A 243 -39.53 4.57 -11.13
CA PHE A 243 -39.52 6.01 -10.82
C PHE A 243 -38.20 6.40 -10.15
N LEU A 244 -37.43 7.30 -10.79
CA LEU A 244 -36.17 7.81 -10.27
C LEU A 244 -36.37 9.21 -9.69
N SER A 245 -36.22 9.33 -8.36
CA SER A 245 -36.38 10.60 -7.66
C SER A 245 -35.21 11.57 -7.91
N ASP A 246 -34.02 11.07 -8.24
CA ASP A 246 -32.83 11.87 -8.56
C ASP A 246 -32.92 12.63 -9.91
N LYS A 247 -34.01 12.45 -10.68
CA LYS A 247 -34.30 13.25 -11.89
C LYS A 247 -34.92 14.61 -11.57
N GLU A 248 -35.73 14.70 -10.51
CA GLU A 248 -36.56 15.87 -10.19
C GLU A 248 -35.85 16.87 -9.26
N ALA A 249 -34.70 16.50 -8.70
CA ALA A 249 -33.84 17.37 -7.88
C ALA A 249 -33.31 18.61 -8.62
N CYS A 250 -33.37 18.65 -9.97
CA CYS A 250 -33.01 19.82 -10.77
C CYS A 250 -33.94 21.03 -10.59
N LEU A 251 -34.98 20.95 -9.75
CA LEU A 251 -35.97 22.02 -9.56
C LEU A 251 -35.73 22.91 -8.33
N THR A 252 -34.78 22.56 -7.46
CA THR A 252 -34.45 23.38 -6.28
C THR A 252 -32.93 23.45 -6.10
N ASP A 253 -32.37 24.66 -6.03
CA ASP A 253 -30.92 24.92 -5.90
C ASP A 253 -30.25 24.17 -4.72
N SER A 254 -31.03 23.74 -3.73
CA SER A 254 -30.56 23.01 -2.54
C SER A 254 -30.39 21.49 -2.73
N ALA A 255 -30.73 20.90 -3.89
CA ALA A 255 -30.70 19.46 -4.09
C ALA A 255 -29.53 18.96 -4.99
N SER A 256 -28.65 19.86 -5.42
CA SER A 256 -27.50 19.53 -6.26
C SER A 256 -26.39 18.80 -5.48
N SER A 257 -26.18 19.16 -4.21
CA SER A 257 -25.22 18.53 -3.29
C SER A 257 -25.79 17.34 -2.55
N VAL A 258 -24.95 16.34 -2.29
CA VAL A 258 -25.31 15.18 -1.46
C VAL A 258 -25.29 15.62 0.01
N HIS A 259 -26.46 15.58 0.66
CA HIS A 259 -26.62 15.97 2.06
C HIS A 259 -26.70 14.79 3.02
N LEU A 260 -26.87 13.57 2.49
CA LEU A 260 -26.99 12.33 3.26
C LEU A 260 -26.17 11.22 2.60
N LEU A 261 -25.30 10.56 3.37
CA LEU A 261 -24.61 9.33 2.97
C LEU A 261 -25.16 8.18 3.80
N ILE A 262 -25.61 7.13 3.12
CA ILE A 262 -26.11 5.90 3.73
C ILE A 262 -25.02 4.84 3.62
N GLY A 263 -24.39 4.53 4.75
CA GLY A 263 -23.34 3.53 4.88
C GLY A 263 -23.88 2.10 4.90
N ALA A 264 -22.96 1.13 4.97
CA ALA A 264 -23.27 -0.29 5.07
C ALA A 264 -24.07 -0.67 6.33
N ASP A 265 -23.97 0.14 7.39
CA ASP A 265 -24.73 0.01 8.64
C ASP A 265 -26.25 0.08 8.43
N ILE A 266 -26.70 0.87 7.46
CA ILE A 266 -28.11 1.10 7.15
C ILE A 266 -28.51 0.56 5.78
N ALA A 267 -27.63 0.64 4.77
CA ALA A 267 -27.94 0.30 3.38
C ALA A 267 -28.54 -1.11 3.23
N GLY A 268 -27.98 -2.10 3.94
CA GLY A 268 -28.48 -3.48 3.92
C GLY A 268 -29.95 -3.64 4.34
N LYS A 269 -30.44 -2.80 5.26
CA LYS A 269 -31.84 -2.80 5.72
C LYS A 269 -32.79 -2.14 4.71
N LEU A 270 -32.27 -1.29 3.84
CA LEU A 270 -33.06 -0.55 2.86
C LEU A 270 -33.20 -1.29 1.53
N PHE A 271 -32.33 -2.25 1.22
CA PHE A 271 -32.41 -2.99 -0.02
C PHE A 271 -33.60 -3.96 -0.04
N THR A 272 -34.45 -3.86 -1.07
CA THR A 272 -35.59 -4.80 -1.25
C THR A 272 -35.19 -6.07 -2.01
N GLY A 273 -33.99 -6.09 -2.59
CA GLY A 273 -33.49 -7.18 -3.43
C GLY A 273 -33.94 -7.10 -4.90
N LYS A 274 -34.81 -6.16 -5.28
CA LYS A 274 -35.20 -6.00 -6.69
C LYS A 274 -34.10 -5.27 -7.47
N ILE A 275 -33.63 -5.92 -8.52
CA ILE A 275 -32.58 -5.43 -9.41
C ILE A 275 -33.09 -5.52 -10.85
N VAL A 276 -32.98 -4.42 -11.60
CA VAL A 276 -33.40 -4.34 -12.99
C VAL A 276 -32.25 -3.87 -13.86
N ASN A 277 -31.81 -4.74 -14.75
CA ASN A 277 -30.78 -4.41 -15.74
C ASN A 277 -31.39 -3.60 -16.90
N LEU A 278 -30.77 -2.48 -17.25
CA LEU A 278 -31.15 -1.62 -18.37
C LEU A 278 -30.30 -1.96 -19.60
N SER A 279 -30.86 -1.73 -20.78
CA SER A 279 -30.22 -2.04 -22.08
C SER A 279 -28.89 -1.27 -22.27
N CYS A 280 -28.79 -0.07 -21.69
CA CYS A 280 -27.64 0.82 -21.76
C CYS A 280 -26.44 0.39 -20.89
N GLY A 281 -26.55 -0.71 -20.13
CA GLY A 281 -25.50 -1.21 -19.23
C GLY A 281 -25.61 -0.74 -17.79
N LEU A 282 -26.59 0.11 -17.48
CA LEU A 282 -26.91 0.54 -16.12
C LEU A 282 -27.77 -0.51 -15.39
N VAL A 283 -27.67 -0.51 -14.07
CA VAL A 283 -28.45 -1.38 -13.19
C VAL A 283 -29.27 -0.50 -12.25
N ALA A 284 -30.59 -0.66 -12.29
CA ALA A 284 -31.49 -0.04 -11.33
C ALA A 284 -31.68 -0.97 -10.13
N MET A 285 -31.59 -0.41 -8.93
CA MET A 285 -31.76 -1.14 -7.68
C MET A 285 -32.80 -0.46 -6.82
N GLU A 286 -33.80 -1.21 -6.39
CA GLU A 286 -34.87 -0.71 -5.53
C GLU A 286 -34.43 -0.74 -4.07
N THR A 287 -34.72 0.36 -3.39
CA THR A 287 -34.62 0.48 -1.94
C THR A 287 -35.97 0.92 -1.38
N LEU A 288 -36.16 0.75 -0.07
CA LEU A 288 -37.35 1.25 0.63
C LEU A 288 -37.50 2.78 0.52
N LEU A 289 -36.41 3.52 0.24
CA LEU A 289 -36.43 4.97 0.00
C LEU A 289 -36.71 5.34 -1.47
N GLY A 290 -36.59 4.39 -2.40
CA GLY A 290 -36.79 4.61 -3.83
C GLY A 290 -35.79 3.86 -4.70
N TRP A 291 -35.91 4.03 -6.01
CA TRP A 291 -35.00 3.44 -6.99
C TRP A 291 -33.73 4.28 -7.17
N SER A 292 -32.59 3.59 -7.23
CA SER A 292 -31.27 4.16 -7.53
C SER A 292 -30.67 3.51 -8.78
N LEU A 293 -29.77 4.21 -9.47
CA LEU A 293 -29.03 3.67 -10.62
C LEU A 293 -27.55 3.48 -10.27
N LYS A 294 -26.91 2.45 -10.82
CA LYS A 294 -25.45 2.32 -10.81
C LYS A 294 -24.90 1.71 -12.09
N GLY A 295 -23.63 1.97 -12.35
CA GLY A 295 -22.87 1.32 -13.41
C GLY A 295 -22.37 2.29 -14.49
N LYS A 296 -21.66 1.73 -15.47
CA LYS A 296 -21.04 2.48 -16.56
C LYS A 296 -21.98 2.56 -17.76
N LEU A 297 -22.14 3.75 -18.31
CA LEU A 297 -22.79 3.98 -19.60
C LEU A 297 -21.91 3.47 -20.73
N LYS A 298 -22.52 2.73 -21.66
CA LYS A 298 -21.87 2.35 -22.93
C LYS A 298 -21.87 3.55 -23.89
N ASN A 299 -20.94 4.48 -23.71
CA ASN A 299 -20.64 5.50 -24.71
C ASN A 299 -19.53 5.00 -25.67
N GLU A 300 -19.78 5.03 -26.98
CA GLU A 300 -18.80 4.63 -28.01
C GLU A 300 -17.72 5.68 -28.28
N VAL A 301 -17.79 6.85 -27.65
CA VAL A 301 -16.84 7.95 -27.87
C VAL A 301 -15.73 7.91 -26.81
N LYS A 302 -14.55 7.45 -27.20
CA LYS A 302 -13.32 7.57 -26.39
C LYS A 302 -12.92 9.05 -26.28
N ASN A 303 -13.24 9.69 -25.15
CA ASN A 303 -12.54 10.89 -24.72
C ASN A 303 -11.40 10.49 -23.79
N ASP A 304 -10.16 10.82 -24.17
CA ASP A 304 -8.95 10.72 -23.34
C ASP A 304 -9.03 11.72 -22.18
N SER A 305 -9.83 11.38 -21.17
CA SER A 305 -9.89 12.07 -19.88
C SER A 305 -9.42 11.12 -18.79
N TYR A 306 -8.66 11.64 -17.83
CA TYR A 306 -8.11 10.88 -16.71
C TYR A 306 -9.23 10.12 -15.98
N MET A 307 -9.01 8.82 -15.76
CA MET A 307 -9.95 7.95 -15.04
C MET A 307 -9.78 8.13 -13.54
N THR A 308 -10.85 8.55 -12.86
CA THR A 308 -10.95 8.53 -11.40
C THR A 308 -11.50 7.18 -10.96
N VAL A 309 -10.86 6.52 -9.99
CA VAL A 309 -11.28 5.24 -9.43
C VAL A 309 -11.42 5.39 -7.93
N LEU A 310 -12.59 5.02 -7.38
CA LEU A 310 -12.77 4.76 -5.95
C LEU A 310 -12.20 3.36 -5.67
N SER A 311 -11.07 3.26 -4.97
CA SER A 311 -10.40 1.99 -4.67
C SER A 311 -10.08 1.86 -3.17
N LEU A 312 -10.76 0.97 -2.46
CA LEU A 312 -10.35 0.58 -1.11
C LEU A 312 -9.05 -0.22 -1.21
N HIS A 313 -7.94 0.39 -0.80
CA HIS A 313 -6.71 -0.34 -0.50
C HIS A 313 -6.27 0.01 0.93
N VAL A 314 -6.41 -0.96 1.83
CA VAL A 314 -5.98 -0.85 3.23
C VAL A 314 -4.55 -1.36 3.30
N ASN A 315 -3.60 -0.51 3.70
CA ASN A 315 -2.27 -0.98 4.10
C ASN A 315 -1.90 -0.30 5.42
N ASN A 316 -1.97 -1.06 6.52
CA ASN A 316 -1.52 -0.60 7.82
C ASN A 316 0.01 -0.66 7.85
N LYS A 317 0.66 0.44 7.50
CA LYS A 317 2.12 0.57 7.58
C LYS A 317 2.52 1.79 8.40
N SER A 318 3.61 1.64 9.15
CA SER A 318 4.13 2.62 10.10
C SER A 318 4.67 3.86 9.39
N ILE A 319 4.83 4.99 10.11
CA ILE A 319 5.49 6.21 9.58
C ILE A 319 6.89 5.90 9.03
N SER A 320 7.58 4.89 9.56
CA SER A 320 8.89 4.47 9.05
C SER A 320 8.81 3.92 7.61
N ASP A 321 7.68 3.36 7.21
CA ASP A 321 7.44 2.80 5.87
C ASP A 321 7.07 3.88 4.84
N LEU A 322 6.75 5.10 5.30
CA LEU A 322 6.50 6.28 4.45
C LEU A 322 7.80 6.89 3.92
N TRP A 323 8.92 6.70 4.65
CA TRP A 323 10.24 7.24 4.32
C TRP A 323 11.19 6.22 3.67
N SER A 324 10.82 4.95 3.64
CA SER A 324 11.47 4.00 2.73
C SER A 324 11.02 4.31 1.30
N SER A 325 11.87 4.09 0.29
CA SER A 325 11.55 4.21 -1.15
C SER A 325 10.40 3.29 -1.61
N ASP A 326 9.74 2.63 -0.67
CA ASP A 326 8.72 1.59 -0.77
C ASP A 326 7.38 2.08 -1.30
N THR A 327 7.09 3.38 -1.20
CA THR A 327 5.80 3.96 -1.59
C THR A 327 5.66 4.24 -3.09
N LEU A 328 6.75 4.19 -3.86
CA LEU A 328 6.73 4.49 -5.31
C LEU A 328 6.93 3.28 -6.22
N GLY A 329 7.04 2.06 -5.68
CA GLY A 329 7.17 0.84 -6.48
C GLY A 329 8.48 0.74 -7.28
N ILE A 330 9.46 1.60 -6.99
CA ILE A 330 10.81 1.54 -7.54
C ILE A 330 11.67 0.83 -6.49
N LEU A 331 11.64 -0.50 -6.49
CA LEU A 331 12.58 -1.29 -5.71
C LEU A 331 13.65 -1.81 -6.68
N ASP A 332 14.91 -1.56 -6.37
CA ASP A 332 15.99 -2.34 -6.96
C ASP A 332 15.82 -3.80 -6.50
N THR A 333 16.29 -4.75 -7.32
CA THR A 333 16.16 -6.19 -7.02
C THR A 333 16.73 -6.55 -5.64
N ALA A 334 17.78 -5.85 -5.20
CA ALA A 334 18.38 -6.02 -3.89
C ALA A 334 17.46 -5.62 -2.72
N ASP A 335 16.60 -4.61 -2.89
CA ASP A 335 15.67 -4.17 -1.85
C ASP A 335 14.46 -5.12 -1.74
N ILE A 336 14.06 -5.75 -2.84
CA ILE A 336 13.04 -6.81 -2.85
C ILE A 336 13.54 -8.04 -2.10
N GLU A 337 14.76 -8.50 -2.43
CA GLU A 337 15.39 -9.64 -1.76
C GLU A 337 15.52 -9.40 -0.25
N LYS A 338 15.97 -8.20 0.15
CA LYS A 338 16.08 -7.82 1.56
C LYS A 338 14.74 -7.80 2.28
N LYS A 339 13.66 -7.38 1.62
CA LYS A 339 12.32 -7.43 2.22
C LYS A 339 11.80 -8.84 2.40
N MET A 340 11.99 -9.71 1.40
CA MET A 340 11.64 -11.13 1.54
C MET A 340 12.43 -11.77 2.68
N GLU A 341 13.73 -11.48 2.79
CA GLU A 341 14.55 -11.98 3.89
C GLU A 341 14.00 -11.51 5.26
N MET A 342 13.65 -10.23 5.40
CA MET A 342 13.04 -9.71 6.63
C MET A 342 11.67 -10.32 6.96
N GLU A 343 10.88 -10.68 5.96
CA GLU A 343 9.56 -11.31 6.15
C GLU A 343 9.72 -12.77 6.61
N ILE A 344 10.61 -13.52 5.95
CA ILE A 344 11.01 -14.89 6.34
C ILE A 344 11.57 -14.90 7.77
N GLU A 345 12.42 -13.93 8.13
CA GLU A 345 12.97 -13.80 9.49
C GLU A 345 11.86 -13.63 10.54
N LYS A 346 10.87 -12.77 10.29
CA LYS A 346 9.74 -12.53 11.21
C LYS A 346 8.86 -13.75 11.37
N GLU A 347 8.59 -14.48 10.29
CA GLU A 347 7.82 -15.73 10.36
C GLU A 347 8.57 -16.81 11.13
N THR A 348 9.88 -16.92 10.89
CA THR A 348 10.76 -17.84 11.62
C THR A 348 10.80 -17.53 13.11
N GLU A 349 10.86 -16.25 13.49
CA GLU A 349 10.79 -15.83 14.89
C GLU A 349 9.47 -16.24 15.56
N LYS A 350 8.34 -16.06 14.87
CA LYS A 350 7.04 -16.53 15.36
C LYS A 350 6.99 -18.04 15.52
N LEU A 351 7.50 -18.79 14.54
CA LEU A 351 7.57 -20.25 14.61
C LEU A 351 8.46 -20.72 15.76
N PHE A 352 9.60 -20.06 15.97
CA PHE A 352 10.50 -20.33 17.09
C PHE A 352 9.80 -20.09 18.44
N LEU A 353 9.20 -18.92 18.64
CA LEU A 353 8.49 -18.61 19.90
C LEU A 353 7.34 -19.58 20.19
N ASN A 354 6.65 -20.05 19.15
CA ASN A 354 5.58 -21.04 19.28
C ASN A 354 6.10 -22.46 19.54
N SER A 355 7.33 -22.79 19.12
CA SER A 355 7.91 -24.13 19.26
C SER A 355 8.68 -24.33 20.57
N VAL A 356 9.13 -23.24 21.20
CA VAL A 356 9.87 -23.27 22.47
C VAL A 356 8.97 -23.85 23.57
N LYS A 357 9.41 -24.95 24.17
CA LYS A 357 8.77 -25.57 25.33
C LYS A 357 9.81 -25.89 26.39
N GLN A 358 9.41 -25.91 27.66
CA GLN A 358 10.26 -26.41 28.73
C GLN A 358 9.91 -27.88 29.00
N ASN A 359 10.92 -28.74 29.08
CA ASN A 359 10.75 -30.14 29.41
C ASN A 359 10.75 -30.34 30.95
N GLU A 360 10.45 -31.55 31.42
CA GLU A 360 10.42 -31.93 32.84
C GLU A 360 11.76 -31.65 33.55
N ASP A 361 12.88 -31.81 32.85
CA ASP A 361 14.24 -31.50 33.32
C ASP A 361 14.57 -29.99 33.38
N SER A 362 13.57 -29.12 33.23
CA SER A 362 13.72 -27.66 33.14
C SER A 362 14.58 -27.15 31.97
N ARG A 363 14.88 -28.00 30.97
CA ARG A 363 15.60 -27.63 29.74
C ARG A 363 14.65 -27.12 28.66
N TYR A 364 15.09 -26.13 27.88
CA TYR A 364 14.36 -25.66 26.71
C TYR A 364 14.47 -26.66 25.56
N VAL A 365 13.34 -26.98 24.93
CA VAL A 365 13.22 -27.80 23.72
C VAL A 365 12.78 -26.88 22.58
N VAL A 366 13.54 -26.87 21.49
CA VAL A 366 13.26 -26.03 20.32
C VAL A 366 13.23 -26.89 19.04
N SER A 367 12.45 -26.46 18.05
CA SER A 367 12.49 -27.07 16.72
C SER A 367 13.56 -26.41 15.85
N LEU A 368 14.07 -27.14 14.85
CA LEU A 368 14.90 -26.54 13.81
C LEU A 368 14.07 -25.53 12.99
N PRO A 369 14.67 -24.39 12.58
CA PRO A 369 13.99 -23.37 11.80
C PRO A 369 13.91 -23.79 10.32
N TRP A 370 13.03 -24.73 10.02
CA TRP A 370 12.80 -25.21 8.65
C TRP A 370 12.26 -24.10 7.75
N LEU A 371 12.82 -23.97 6.53
CA LEU A 371 12.30 -23.06 5.51
C LEU A 371 10.96 -23.61 4.97
N GLU A 372 9.97 -22.75 4.79
CA GLU A 372 8.71 -23.14 4.14
C GLU A 372 9.01 -23.57 2.70
N ASP A 373 8.42 -24.70 2.26
CA ASP A 373 8.69 -25.34 0.96
C ASP A 373 10.16 -25.75 0.71
N HIS A 374 10.94 -26.05 1.76
CA HIS A 374 12.30 -26.54 1.58
C HIS A 374 12.36 -27.81 0.71
N PRO A 375 13.40 -27.97 -0.13
CA PRO A 375 13.59 -29.20 -0.89
C PRO A 375 13.75 -30.40 0.06
N VAL A 376 13.24 -31.56 -0.34
CA VAL A 376 13.36 -32.79 0.46
C VAL A 376 14.84 -33.09 0.68
N LEU A 377 15.26 -33.12 1.95
CA LEU A 377 16.64 -33.41 2.33
C LEU A 377 16.88 -34.93 2.29
N PRO A 378 17.70 -35.46 1.36
CA PRO A 378 17.96 -36.88 1.29
C PRO A 378 19.00 -37.33 2.31
N SER A 379 19.00 -38.62 2.62
CA SER A 379 20.05 -39.24 3.44
C SER A 379 21.38 -39.27 2.68
N ASN A 380 22.43 -38.74 3.31
CA ASN A 380 23.80 -38.66 2.77
C ASN A 380 24.75 -39.67 3.45
N LYS A 381 24.23 -40.75 4.05
CA LYS A 381 24.99 -41.71 4.86
C LYS A 381 26.31 -42.17 4.21
N GLY A 382 26.27 -42.68 2.98
CA GLY A 382 27.48 -43.18 2.29
C GLY A 382 28.54 -42.11 2.03
N PHE A 383 28.13 -40.85 1.84
CA PHE A 383 29.06 -39.73 1.72
C PHE A 383 29.73 -39.41 3.06
N SER A 384 28.94 -39.39 4.14
CA SER A 384 29.42 -39.15 5.50
C SER A 384 30.35 -40.26 5.99
N GLU A 385 30.06 -41.54 5.68
CA GLU A 385 30.96 -42.67 5.96
C GLU A 385 32.32 -42.52 5.28
N LYS A 386 32.34 -42.12 4.00
CA LYS A 386 33.58 -41.91 3.27
C LYS A 386 34.41 -40.76 3.87
N ARG A 387 33.76 -39.68 4.30
CA ARG A 387 34.43 -38.57 5.01
C ARG A 387 34.94 -38.98 6.38
N LEU A 388 34.20 -39.82 7.10
CA LEU A 388 34.63 -40.34 8.40
C LEU A 388 35.91 -41.16 8.26
N LYS A 389 35.98 -42.10 7.30
CA LYS A 389 37.18 -42.91 7.04
C LYS A 389 38.43 -42.04 6.87
N ASN A 390 38.35 -41.03 5.98
CA ASN A 390 39.46 -40.09 5.76
C ASN A 390 39.82 -39.30 7.03
N THR A 391 38.81 -38.94 7.84
CA THR A 391 39.01 -38.20 9.09
C THR A 391 39.70 -39.07 10.13
N VAL A 392 39.28 -40.33 10.28
CA VAL A 392 39.90 -41.31 11.17
C VAL A 392 41.34 -41.58 10.77
N ASP A 393 41.64 -41.76 9.48
CA ASP A 393 43.02 -41.96 9.00
C ASP A 393 43.91 -40.74 9.34
N ARG A 394 43.37 -39.53 9.14
CA ARG A 394 44.08 -38.29 9.51
C ARG A 394 44.34 -38.18 11.01
N ILE A 395 43.34 -38.52 11.83
CA ILE A 395 43.42 -38.48 13.30
C ILE A 395 44.41 -39.51 13.82
N LYS A 396 44.42 -40.72 13.25
CA LYS A 396 45.40 -41.77 13.54
C LYS A 396 46.82 -41.30 13.25
N ASN A 397 47.04 -40.67 12.11
CA ASN A 397 48.35 -40.11 11.75
C ASN A 397 48.80 -38.99 12.69
N LEU A 398 47.86 -38.25 13.29
CA LEU A 398 48.14 -37.21 14.28
C LEU A 398 48.28 -37.74 15.71
N GLY A 399 48.00 -39.02 15.95
CA GLY A 399 48.09 -39.64 17.29
C GLY A 399 46.99 -39.23 18.28
N ILE A 400 45.93 -38.55 17.81
CA ILE A 400 44.88 -37.96 18.66
C ILE A 400 43.56 -38.76 18.66
N LEU A 401 43.61 -40.05 18.29
CA LEU A 401 42.40 -40.89 18.14
C LEU A 401 41.63 -41.05 19.45
N ARG A 402 42.32 -41.45 20.52
CA ARG A 402 41.71 -41.63 21.84
C ARG A 402 41.18 -40.32 22.41
N ASP A 403 41.95 -39.25 22.30
CA ASP A 403 41.52 -37.93 22.79
C ASP A 403 40.27 -37.44 22.06
N TYR A 404 40.08 -37.80 20.79
CA TYR A 404 38.88 -37.46 20.02
C TYR A 404 37.69 -38.37 20.35
N GLU A 405 37.93 -39.67 20.58
CA GLU A 405 36.94 -40.65 21.04
C GLU A 405 36.34 -40.24 22.40
N ASN A 406 37.21 -39.88 23.36
CA ASN A 406 36.82 -39.43 24.69
C ASN A 406 35.85 -38.23 24.65
N VAL A 407 35.94 -37.36 23.64
CA VAL A 407 34.99 -36.23 23.52
C VAL A 407 33.56 -36.72 23.27
N PHE A 408 33.39 -37.77 22.47
CA PHE A 408 32.07 -38.34 22.20
C PHE A 408 31.57 -39.20 23.37
N GLU A 409 32.47 -39.88 24.07
CA GLU A 409 32.14 -40.58 25.33
C GLU A 409 31.65 -39.58 26.40
N ASP A 410 32.37 -38.48 26.61
CA ASP A 410 31.95 -37.39 27.52
C ASP A 410 30.55 -36.85 27.13
N TRP A 411 30.28 -36.69 25.83
CA TRP A 411 28.98 -36.21 25.36
C TRP A 411 27.86 -37.24 25.56
N LYS A 412 28.18 -38.53 25.48
CA LYS A 412 27.24 -39.62 25.75
C LYS A 412 26.92 -39.70 27.24
N GLU A 413 27.94 -39.60 28.11
CA GLU A 413 27.75 -39.58 29.57
C GLU A 413 26.96 -38.35 30.04
N GLU A 414 27.18 -37.18 29.45
CA GLU A 414 26.42 -35.95 29.76
C GLU A 414 25.00 -35.93 29.15
N GLY A 415 24.62 -36.95 28.37
CA GLY A 415 23.33 -37.03 27.70
C GLY A 415 23.13 -35.96 26.63
N ILE A 416 24.21 -35.52 25.99
CA ILE A 416 24.20 -34.59 24.84
C ILE A 416 23.94 -35.35 23.54
N VAL A 417 24.50 -36.56 23.42
CA VAL A 417 24.31 -37.46 22.26
C VAL A 417 23.79 -38.81 22.73
N GLU A 418 23.01 -39.46 21.88
CA GLU A 418 22.45 -40.79 22.12
C GLU A 418 22.86 -41.76 21.00
N GLU A 419 23.00 -43.04 21.35
CA GLU A 419 23.28 -44.10 20.38
C GLU A 419 21.96 -44.61 19.81
N LEU A 420 21.87 -44.70 18.48
CA LEU A 420 20.64 -45.10 17.79
C LEU A 420 20.49 -46.62 17.76
N ASN A 421 19.29 -47.13 18.04
CA ASN A 421 19.01 -48.56 17.98
C ASN A 421 18.73 -49.02 16.53
N SER A 422 18.75 -50.34 16.31
CA SER A 422 18.48 -50.96 15.02
C SER A 422 17.07 -50.70 14.47
N GLU A 423 16.12 -50.31 15.34
CA GLU A 423 14.76 -49.91 14.97
C GLU A 423 14.69 -48.46 14.46
N ASP A 424 15.45 -47.54 15.07
CA ASP A 424 15.53 -46.11 14.70
C ASP A 424 16.24 -45.89 13.34
N LEU A 425 17.02 -46.89 12.91
CA LEU A 425 17.66 -46.92 11.60
C LEU A 425 16.69 -47.20 10.44
N LYS A 426 15.45 -47.64 10.71
CA LYS A 426 14.45 -47.93 9.67
C LYS A 426 13.73 -46.69 9.15
N ASP A 427 13.80 -45.57 9.88
CA ASP A 427 13.09 -44.37 9.46
C ASP A 427 13.72 -43.72 8.22
N SER A 428 12.87 -43.30 7.29
CA SER A 428 13.25 -42.95 5.92
C SER A 428 13.79 -41.51 5.78
N LYS A 429 13.56 -40.65 6.77
CA LYS A 429 13.92 -39.23 6.74
C LYS A 429 15.03 -38.92 7.75
N CYS A 430 16.28 -39.11 7.34
CA CYS A 430 17.44 -38.78 8.18
C CYS A 430 18.55 -38.11 7.36
N HIS A 431 19.41 -37.37 8.05
CA HIS A 431 20.59 -36.74 7.46
C HIS A 431 21.80 -36.88 8.40
N TYR A 432 22.98 -37.09 7.81
CA TYR A 432 24.22 -37.32 8.55
C TYR A 432 25.18 -36.13 8.40
N LEU A 433 25.64 -35.58 9.51
CA LEU A 433 26.61 -34.51 9.57
C LEU A 433 28.04 -35.07 9.61
N PRO A 434 28.85 -34.87 8.56
CA PRO A 434 30.27 -35.15 8.63
C PRO A 434 30.93 -34.22 9.65
N HIS A 435 31.90 -34.72 10.39
CA HIS A 435 32.66 -33.91 11.34
C HIS A 435 34.17 -34.02 11.14
N ARG A 436 34.90 -33.03 11.66
CA ARG A 436 36.37 -33.05 11.70
C ARG A 436 36.88 -32.45 13.03
N PRO A 437 38.04 -32.88 13.51
CA PRO A 437 38.67 -32.29 14.69
C PRO A 437 39.24 -30.91 14.34
N VAL A 438 39.06 -29.97 15.26
CA VAL A 438 39.82 -28.72 15.34
C VAL A 438 40.59 -28.71 16.65
N ILE A 439 41.91 -28.51 16.56
CA ILE A 439 42.83 -28.49 17.69
C ILE A 439 43.10 -27.03 18.05
N LYS A 440 42.98 -26.66 19.32
CA LYS A 440 43.32 -25.33 19.83
C LYS A 440 44.38 -25.46 20.91
N ASP A 441 45.57 -24.91 20.65
CA ASP A 441 46.75 -25.13 21.50
C ASP A 441 46.70 -24.41 22.86
N ASN A 442 45.74 -23.49 23.08
CA ASN A 442 45.61 -22.71 24.33
C ASN A 442 44.17 -22.70 24.89
N SER A 443 43.44 -23.82 24.80
CA SER A 443 42.04 -23.95 25.24
C SER A 443 41.89 -25.05 26.29
N THR A 444 40.96 -24.86 27.24
CA THR A 444 40.57 -25.88 28.24
C THR A 444 40.05 -27.16 27.61
N THR A 445 39.48 -27.07 26.40
CA THR A 445 39.19 -28.21 25.51
C THR A 445 40.17 -28.20 24.35
N LYS A 446 41.14 -29.13 24.36
CA LYS A 446 42.20 -29.22 23.35
C LYS A 446 41.67 -29.60 21.96
N ILE A 447 40.66 -30.46 21.90
CA ILE A 447 40.07 -30.96 20.65
C ILE A 447 38.57 -30.67 20.65
N ARG A 448 38.05 -30.20 19.52
CA ARG A 448 36.62 -29.94 19.32
C ARG A 448 36.15 -30.56 18.00
N PRO A 449 35.14 -31.44 18.01
CA PRO A 449 34.43 -31.86 16.80
C PRO A 449 33.74 -30.66 16.16
N VAL A 450 33.96 -30.47 14.86
CA VAL A 450 33.25 -29.46 14.05
C VAL A 450 32.44 -30.19 12.99
N PHE A 451 31.13 -30.01 13.05
CA PHE A 451 30.16 -30.58 12.11
C PHE A 451 29.99 -29.68 10.88
N ASP A 452 29.89 -30.29 9.70
CA ASP A 452 29.71 -29.62 8.42
C ASP A 452 28.25 -29.71 7.95
N GLY A 453 27.41 -28.76 8.37
CA GLY A 453 26.00 -28.64 7.95
C GLY A 453 25.81 -28.20 6.49
N SER A 454 26.87 -27.78 5.80
CA SER A 454 26.84 -27.41 4.38
C SER A 454 27.23 -28.58 3.46
N ALA A 455 27.49 -29.76 4.03
CA ALA A 455 27.82 -30.96 3.28
C ALA A 455 26.62 -31.43 2.44
N LYS A 456 26.80 -31.49 1.11
CA LYS A 456 25.78 -31.97 0.17
C LYS A 456 26.34 -32.88 -0.90
N PHE A 457 25.48 -33.77 -1.41
CA PHE A 457 25.74 -34.53 -2.61
C PHE A 457 25.50 -33.66 -3.85
N LYS A 458 26.04 -34.08 -5.00
CA LYS A 458 25.88 -33.34 -6.25
C LYS A 458 24.39 -33.30 -6.63
N GLY A 459 23.80 -32.11 -6.63
CA GLY A 459 22.38 -31.90 -6.97
C GLY A 459 21.39 -32.09 -5.82
N SER A 460 21.84 -32.33 -4.58
CA SER A 460 20.98 -32.36 -3.40
C SER A 460 21.14 -31.08 -2.56
N PRO A 461 20.12 -30.67 -1.79
CA PRO A 461 20.28 -29.62 -0.79
C PRO A 461 21.21 -30.09 0.36
N SER A 462 21.84 -29.14 1.05
CA SER A 462 22.47 -29.36 2.37
C SER A 462 21.49 -29.02 3.49
N LEU A 463 21.80 -29.43 4.72
CA LEU A 463 20.98 -29.07 5.88
C LEU A 463 20.84 -27.56 6.02
N ASN A 464 21.94 -26.81 5.86
CA ASN A 464 21.91 -25.34 5.91
C ASN A 464 21.09 -24.71 4.77
N ASP A 465 20.92 -25.39 3.63
CA ASP A 465 20.05 -24.90 2.54
C ASP A 465 18.55 -25.10 2.86
N CYS A 466 18.22 -25.99 3.81
CA CYS A 466 16.84 -26.27 4.25
C CYS A 466 16.44 -25.49 5.50
N LEU A 467 17.38 -24.81 6.15
CA LEU A 467 17.17 -24.06 7.39
C LEU A 467 17.24 -22.56 7.13
N VAL A 468 16.40 -21.80 7.83
CA VAL A 468 16.47 -20.35 7.84
C VAL A 468 17.69 -19.92 8.65
N ARG A 469 18.48 -18.98 8.11
CA ARG A 469 19.68 -18.45 8.78
C ARG A 469 19.36 -17.73 10.09
N GLY A 470 18.18 -17.13 10.18
CA GLY A 470 17.70 -16.36 11.31
C GLY A 470 18.32 -14.97 11.39
N SER A 471 17.68 -14.10 12.15
CA SER A 471 18.17 -12.75 12.40
C SER A 471 19.40 -12.78 13.32
N ASN A 472 20.32 -11.84 13.10
CA ASN A 472 21.50 -11.72 13.97
C ASN A 472 21.11 -11.05 15.30
N LEU A 473 20.87 -11.87 16.33
CA LEU A 473 20.57 -11.41 17.68
C LEU A 473 21.80 -10.96 18.48
N VAL A 474 23.01 -11.05 17.90
CA VAL A 474 24.23 -10.58 18.58
C VAL A 474 24.25 -9.06 18.59
N GLU A 475 24.17 -8.49 19.79
CA GLU A 475 24.29 -7.04 19.96
C GLU A 475 25.65 -6.51 19.47
N LEU A 476 25.64 -5.26 19.02
CA LEU A 476 26.86 -4.56 18.61
C LEU A 476 27.84 -4.45 19.79
N THR A 477 29.06 -4.94 19.61
CA THR A 477 30.13 -4.92 20.62
C THR A 477 30.34 -3.54 21.26
N PRO A 478 30.34 -2.41 20.53
CA PRO A 478 30.45 -1.08 21.14
C PRO A 478 29.31 -0.77 22.13
N SER A 479 28.07 -1.13 21.79
CA SER A 479 26.91 -0.94 22.66
C SER A 479 27.02 -1.76 23.94
N LEU A 480 27.45 -3.02 23.81
CA LEU A 480 27.69 -3.91 24.95
C LEU A 480 28.76 -3.35 25.89
N ILE A 481 29.89 -2.89 25.36
CA ILE A 481 31.00 -2.31 26.14
C ILE A 481 30.55 -1.03 26.85
N ASN A 482 29.78 -0.16 26.18
CA ASN A 482 29.27 1.05 26.81
C ASN A 482 28.37 0.72 28.00
N ARG A 483 27.45 -0.24 27.87
CA ARG A 483 26.60 -0.69 29.00
C ARG A 483 27.42 -1.29 30.13
N PHE A 484 28.41 -2.13 29.81
CA PHE A 484 29.32 -2.72 30.80
C PHE A 484 30.07 -1.67 31.63
N ARG A 485 30.35 -0.49 31.05
CA ARG A 485 31.06 0.63 31.69
C ARG A 485 30.17 1.58 32.51
N ILE A 486 28.84 1.46 32.45
CA ILE A 486 27.92 2.32 33.24
C ILE A 486 28.03 2.00 34.74
N GLY A 487 28.24 0.73 35.08
CA GLY A 487 28.36 0.28 36.46
C GLY A 487 29.75 0.56 37.06
N LYS A 488 29.81 0.74 38.37
CA LYS A 488 31.08 0.87 39.13
C LYS A 488 31.89 -0.43 39.14
N TYR A 489 31.22 -1.58 39.04
CA TYR A 489 31.81 -2.91 39.05
C TYR A 489 31.26 -3.71 37.87
N GLY A 490 32.14 -4.38 37.12
CA GLY A 490 31.77 -5.28 36.03
C GLY A 490 32.08 -6.74 36.39
N VAL A 491 31.13 -7.64 36.14
CA VAL A 491 31.27 -9.08 36.38
C VAL A 491 31.33 -9.80 35.04
N ILE A 492 32.29 -10.70 34.88
CA ILE A 492 32.46 -11.53 33.69
C ILE A 492 32.41 -12.99 34.15
N ALA A 493 31.61 -13.80 33.47
CA ALA A 493 31.52 -15.23 33.70
C ALA A 493 31.48 -15.97 32.35
N ASP A 494 32.11 -17.15 32.29
CA ASP A 494 32.01 -18.05 31.14
C ASP A 494 31.02 -19.17 31.45
N ILE A 495 30.02 -19.35 30.60
CA ILE A 495 29.02 -20.40 30.74
C ILE A 495 29.49 -21.62 29.95
N ARG A 496 30.03 -22.60 30.67
CA ARG A 496 30.48 -23.85 30.07
C ARG A 496 29.33 -24.55 29.34
N LYS A 497 29.55 -24.89 28.06
CA LYS A 497 28.63 -25.70 27.24
C LYS A 497 27.19 -25.15 27.13
N ALA A 498 27.02 -23.81 27.15
CA ALA A 498 25.70 -23.16 27.11
C ALA A 498 24.78 -23.67 25.98
N PHE A 499 25.31 -23.80 24.76
CA PHE A 499 24.54 -24.28 23.60
C PHE A 499 24.05 -25.73 23.73
N LEU A 500 24.76 -26.56 24.51
CA LEU A 500 24.41 -27.98 24.69
C LEU A 500 23.30 -28.18 25.74
N GLN A 501 22.87 -27.12 26.42
CA GLN A 501 21.75 -27.17 27.36
C GLN A 501 20.38 -27.03 26.67
N ILE A 502 20.36 -26.61 25.40
CA ILE A 502 19.14 -26.49 24.59
C ILE A 502 18.91 -27.82 23.88
N ARG A 503 17.77 -28.46 24.15
CA ARG A 503 17.35 -29.70 23.49
C ARG A 503 16.65 -29.39 22.17
N LEU A 504 16.74 -30.35 21.25
CA LEU A 504 15.99 -30.32 20.00
C LEU A 504 14.76 -31.21 20.10
N LYS A 505 13.72 -30.85 19.35
CA LYS A 505 12.53 -31.67 19.18
C LYS A 505 12.91 -33.04 18.59
N ASP A 506 12.32 -34.12 19.11
CA ASP A 506 12.72 -35.48 18.74
C ASP A 506 12.64 -35.75 17.23
N SER A 507 11.63 -35.20 16.55
CA SER A 507 11.47 -35.30 15.09
C SER A 507 12.62 -34.67 14.29
N ASP A 508 13.33 -33.70 14.88
CA ASP A 508 14.37 -32.94 14.20
C ASP A 508 15.77 -33.52 14.47
N LYS A 509 15.93 -34.34 15.52
CA LYS A 509 17.21 -34.98 15.89
C LYS A 509 17.78 -35.83 14.76
N ASP A 510 16.92 -36.49 14.00
CA ASP A 510 17.30 -37.40 12.92
C ASP A 510 17.98 -36.72 11.72
N TYR A 511 17.92 -35.39 11.66
CA TYR A 511 18.63 -34.59 10.67
C TYR A 511 20.04 -34.16 11.12
N LEU A 512 20.40 -34.43 12.38
CA LEU A 512 21.70 -34.13 12.98
C LEU A 512 22.48 -35.39 13.35
N ARG A 513 22.12 -36.55 12.80
CA ARG A 513 22.84 -37.80 13.04
C ARG A 513 24.29 -37.63 12.62
N PHE A 514 25.21 -38.32 13.27
CA PHE A 514 26.60 -38.39 12.84
C PHE A 514 27.12 -39.81 13.02
N LEU A 515 28.28 -40.08 12.43
CA LEU A 515 28.92 -41.38 12.47
C LEU A 515 30.23 -41.24 13.22
N TRP A 516 30.45 -42.09 14.23
CA TRP A 516 31.71 -42.18 14.95
C TRP A 516 32.22 -43.62 14.89
#